data_AF-A0A9X2YB79-F1
#
_entry.id   AF-A0A9X2YB79-F1
#
_cell.length_a   1.000
_cell.length_b   1.000
_cell.length_c   1.000
_cell.angle_alpha   90.00
_cell.angle_beta   90.00
_cell.angle_gamma   90.00
#
_symmetry.space_group_name_H-M   'P 1'
#
loop_
_entity.id
_entity.type
_entity.pdbx_description
1 polymer ?
#
loop_
_entity_poly.entity_id
_entity_poly.type
_entity_poly.pdbx_seq_one_letter_code
_entity_poly.pdbx_strand_id
1 'polypeptide(L)'
;RGALKRELVACLRTGRALRVPRARTQNKPQGHVTADVVISKRPAEAADRAVPGHWEGDLIIGAGRSAIATVVERKSRSVMLVHLPRLEGWGLAPPVKNGPALSGYGAEAMNAALIASLAQLPKQLRQTLTWDRGKELAAHA
;
A
#
# COMPACT_ATOMS: atom_id res chain seq x y z
N ARG A 1 2.99 -13.88 -27.82
CA ARG A 1 3.16 -13.07 -26.59
C ARG A 1 3.02 -11.58 -26.92
N GLY A 2 1.83 -11.00 -26.68
CA GLY A 2 1.68 -9.67 -26.06
C GLY A 2 1.81 -8.35 -26.83
N ALA A 3 1.75 -8.30 -28.17
CA ALA A 3 1.72 -7.01 -28.89
C ALA A 3 0.29 -6.67 -29.35
N LEU A 4 -0.13 -5.41 -29.20
CA LEU A 4 -1.39 -4.92 -29.73
C LEU A 4 -1.38 -4.98 -31.27
N LYS A 5 -2.53 -5.29 -31.89
CA LYS A 5 -2.68 -5.26 -33.36
C LYS A 5 -2.33 -3.85 -33.89
N ARG A 6 -1.61 -3.77 -35.01
CA ARG A 6 -1.11 -2.52 -35.61
C ARG A 6 -2.18 -1.43 -35.76
N GLU A 7 -3.37 -1.81 -36.18
CA GLU A 7 -4.52 -0.90 -36.36
C GLU A 7 -4.93 -0.21 -35.06
N LEU A 8 -4.84 -0.91 -33.93
CA LEU A 8 -5.21 -0.38 -32.62
C LEU A 8 -4.12 0.52 -32.03
N VAL A 9 -2.86 0.37 -32.47
CA VAL A 9 -1.74 1.19 -32.00
C VAL A 9 -1.89 2.64 -32.45
N ALA A 10 -2.46 2.89 -33.63
CA ALA A 10 -2.73 4.22 -34.15
C ALA A 10 -3.73 5.01 -33.27
N CYS A 11 -4.64 4.31 -32.59
CA CYS A 11 -5.60 4.92 -31.68
C CYS A 11 -5.03 5.22 -30.28
N LEU A 12 -3.83 4.72 -29.96
CA LEU A 12 -3.21 4.98 -28.66
C LEU A 12 -2.57 6.36 -28.66
N ARG A 13 -2.85 7.16 -27.62
CA ARG A 13 -2.25 8.48 -27.38
C ARG A 13 -0.72 8.49 -27.47
N THR A 14 -0.07 7.37 -27.17
CA THR A 14 1.40 7.24 -27.18
C THR A 14 1.94 6.53 -28.41
N GLY A 15 1.09 5.93 -29.26
CA GLY A 15 1.49 5.16 -30.44
C GLY A 15 2.32 3.90 -30.14
N ARG A 16 2.36 3.42 -28.89
CA ARG A 16 3.25 2.33 -28.49
C ARG A 16 2.51 0.98 -28.49
N ALA A 17 2.97 0.07 -29.34
CA ALA A 17 2.48 -1.32 -29.37
C ALA A 17 2.89 -2.13 -28.14
N LEU A 18 3.98 -1.71 -27.47
CA LEU A 18 4.54 -2.35 -26.30
C LEU A 18 4.70 -1.35 -25.16
N ARG A 19 4.47 -1.82 -23.93
CA ARG A 19 4.69 -1.03 -22.72
C ARG A 19 6.18 -0.74 -22.55
N VAL A 20 6.54 0.53 -22.49
CA VAL A 20 7.90 0.96 -22.12
C VAL A 20 7.95 1.08 -20.59
N PRO A 21 8.90 0.39 -19.92
CA PRO A 21 9.12 0.58 -18.49
C PRO A 21 9.44 2.05 -18.20
N ARG A 22 8.84 2.64 -17.16
CA ARG A 22 9.26 3.99 -16.72
C ARG A 22 10.67 3.88 -16.11
N ALA A 23 11.49 4.93 -16.21
CA ALA A 23 12.83 4.94 -15.61
C ALA A 23 12.82 4.58 -14.11
N ARG A 24 11.79 5.00 -13.37
CA ARG A 24 11.56 4.60 -11.95
C ARG A 24 11.36 3.10 -11.75
N THR A 25 10.89 2.38 -12.76
CA THR A 25 10.69 0.91 -12.76
C THR A 25 11.99 0.15 -12.99
N GLN A 26 13.09 0.81 -13.37
CA GLN A 26 14.42 0.20 -13.47
C GLN A 26 15.13 0.11 -12.11
N ASN A 27 14.58 0.73 -11.05
CA ASN A 27 15.08 0.53 -9.70
C ASN A 27 14.86 -0.92 -9.27
N LYS A 28 15.95 -1.58 -8.85
CA LYS A 28 15.92 -2.93 -8.27
C LYS A 28 14.88 -2.98 -7.14
N PRO A 29 14.12 -4.08 -7.00
CA PRO A 29 13.20 -4.24 -5.88
C PRO A 29 13.98 -4.11 -4.57
N GLN A 30 13.64 -3.13 -3.75
CA GLN A 30 14.25 -2.94 -2.45
C GLN A 30 13.45 -3.71 -1.40
N GLY A 31 14.15 -4.50 -0.59
CA GLY A 31 13.72 -5.01 0.72
C GLY A 31 12.32 -5.64 0.76
N HIS A 32 12.24 -6.96 0.66
CA HIS A 32 11.00 -7.68 0.86
C HIS A 32 10.62 -7.70 2.35
N VAL A 33 9.35 -7.44 2.63
CA VAL A 33 8.68 -7.82 3.87
C VAL A 33 8.91 -9.32 4.11
N THR A 34 9.12 -9.70 5.38
CA THR A 34 9.38 -11.07 5.86
C THR A 34 8.45 -12.11 5.23
N ALA A 35 8.97 -13.32 5.01
CA ALA A 35 8.28 -14.40 4.28
C ALA A 35 7.04 -14.95 5.01
N ASP A 36 6.76 -14.49 6.22
CA ASP A 36 5.89 -15.18 7.16
C ASP A 36 4.40 -14.98 6.87
N VAL A 37 4.01 -13.89 6.20
CA VAL A 37 2.60 -13.57 5.90
C VAL A 37 2.39 -13.34 4.40
N VAL A 38 2.21 -14.43 3.65
CA VAL A 38 1.93 -14.39 2.21
C VAL A 38 0.43 -14.41 1.94
N ILE A 39 -0.01 -13.76 0.85
CA ILE A 39 -1.43 -13.67 0.46
C ILE A 39 -2.10 -15.05 0.29
N SER A 40 -1.33 -16.10 -0.01
CA SER A 40 -1.83 -17.48 -0.10
C SER A 40 -2.20 -18.10 1.25
N LYS A 41 -1.71 -17.57 2.37
CA LYS A 41 -2.08 -18.01 3.72
C LYS A 41 -3.39 -17.40 4.24
N ARG A 42 -4.07 -16.56 3.45
CA ARG A 42 -5.35 -15.95 3.89
C ARG A 42 -6.42 -17.04 4.10
N PRO A 43 -7.36 -16.83 5.05
CA PRO A 43 -8.52 -17.72 5.19
C PRO A 43 -9.34 -17.74 3.89
N ALA A 44 -10.01 -18.87 3.62
CA ALA A 44 -10.79 -19.06 2.40
C ALA A 44 -11.89 -18.01 2.22
N GLU A 45 -12.51 -17.57 3.33
CA GLU A 45 -13.52 -16.51 3.38
C GLU A 45 -13.03 -15.15 2.85
N ALA A 46 -11.72 -14.90 2.89
CA ALA A 46 -11.14 -13.71 2.29
C ALA A 46 -10.99 -13.82 0.76
N ALA A 47 -11.10 -15.03 0.18
CA ALA A 47 -10.83 -15.24 -1.24
C ALA A 47 -11.98 -14.80 -2.15
N ASP A 48 -13.20 -15.17 -1.79
CA ASP A 48 -14.42 -14.87 -2.54
C ASP A 48 -14.99 -13.48 -2.25
N ARG A 49 -14.48 -12.80 -1.21
CA ARG A 49 -14.96 -11.49 -0.74
C ARG A 49 -16.45 -11.53 -0.38
N ALA A 50 -16.94 -12.66 0.10
CA ALA A 50 -18.35 -12.84 0.44
C ALA A 50 -18.69 -12.26 1.82
N VAL A 51 -17.73 -12.22 2.74
CA VAL A 51 -17.91 -11.83 4.14
C VAL A 51 -17.28 -10.45 4.42
N PRO A 52 -17.99 -9.53 5.10
CA PRO A 52 -17.40 -8.27 5.55
C PRO A 52 -16.28 -8.45 6.58
N GLY A 53 -15.33 -7.51 6.59
CA GLY A 53 -14.29 -7.45 7.61
C GLY A 53 -12.92 -7.93 7.14
N HIS A 54 -12.81 -8.31 5.87
CA HIS A 54 -11.53 -8.48 5.19
C HIS A 54 -11.17 -7.20 4.44
N TRP A 55 -9.99 -6.66 4.72
CA TRP A 55 -9.56 -5.36 4.24
C TRP A 55 -8.34 -5.47 3.32
N GLU A 56 -8.28 -4.55 2.38
CA GLU A 56 -7.15 -4.34 1.49
C GLU A 56 -6.65 -2.92 1.71
N GLY A 57 -5.36 -2.79 1.99
CA GLY A 57 -4.75 -1.52 2.29
C GLY A 57 -3.71 -1.11 1.25
N ASP A 58 -3.57 0.19 1.06
CA ASP A 58 -2.61 0.81 0.14
C ASP A 58 -2.11 2.15 0.72
N LEU A 59 -0.93 2.58 0.29
CA LEU A 59 -0.29 3.81 0.73
C LEU A 59 -0.29 4.85 -0.39
N ILE A 60 -0.96 5.98 -0.15
CA ILE A 60 -0.89 7.14 -1.04
C ILE A 60 0.15 8.12 -0.49
N ILE A 61 1.18 8.39 -1.29
CA ILE A 61 2.18 9.43 -1.00
C ILE A 61 1.90 10.67 -1.84
N GLY A 62 1.64 11.78 -1.17
CA GLY A 62 1.38 13.08 -1.77
C GLY A 62 2.62 13.99 -1.86
N ALA A 63 2.38 15.24 -2.24
CA ALA A 63 3.43 16.25 -2.31
C ALA A 63 4.09 16.48 -0.94
N GLY A 64 5.37 16.82 -0.94
CA GLY A 64 6.12 17.04 0.31
C GLY A 64 6.20 15.82 1.22
N ARG A 65 6.09 14.61 0.65
CA ARG A 65 6.11 13.31 1.35
C ARG A 65 5.01 13.18 2.42
N SER A 66 3.91 13.89 2.25
CA SER A 66 2.68 13.62 2.98
C SER A 66 2.17 12.22 2.63
N ALA A 67 1.45 11.60 3.55
CA ALA A 67 0.95 10.25 3.33
C ALA A 67 -0.43 10.04 3.96
N ILE A 68 -1.21 9.18 3.29
CA ILE A 68 -2.49 8.66 3.79
C ILE A 68 -2.49 7.16 3.48
N ALA A 69 -2.79 6.36 4.49
CA ALA A 69 -3.11 4.95 4.30
C ALA A 69 -4.59 4.85 3.92
N THR A 70 -4.90 4.09 2.86
CA THR A 70 -6.27 3.76 2.48
C THR A 70 -6.56 2.35 2.88
N VAL A 71 -7.68 2.10 3.57
CA VAL A 71 -8.09 0.76 3.99
C VAL A 71 -9.50 0.51 3.45
N VAL A 72 -9.62 -0.47 2.55
CA VAL A 72 -10.83 -0.74 1.78
C VAL A 72 -11.41 -2.10 2.17
N GLU A 73 -12.66 -2.12 2.61
CA GLU A 73 -13.36 -3.35 2.94
C GLU A 73 -13.74 -4.09 1.66
N ARG A 74 -13.39 -5.37 1.55
CA ARG A 74 -13.41 -6.09 0.27
C ARG A 74 -14.82 -6.47 -0.20
N LYS A 75 -15.80 -6.58 0.71
CA LYS A 75 -17.21 -6.86 0.38
C LYS A 75 -17.99 -5.60 0.00
N SER A 76 -18.11 -4.65 0.93
CA SER A 76 -18.89 -3.42 0.84
C SER A 76 -18.20 -2.30 0.08
N ARG A 77 -16.86 -2.37 -0.08
CA ARG A 77 -16.03 -1.31 -0.65
C ARG A 77 -16.07 0.00 0.14
N SER A 78 -16.46 -0.06 1.41
CA SER A 78 -16.27 1.07 2.32
C SER A 78 -14.78 1.39 2.44
N VAL A 79 -14.45 2.68 2.46
CA VAL A 79 -13.07 3.17 2.48
C VAL A 79 -12.87 3.95 3.77
N MET A 80 -11.81 3.61 4.49
CA MET A 80 -11.29 4.39 5.60
C MET A 80 -9.98 5.05 5.15
N LEU A 81 -9.90 6.37 5.34
CA LEU A 81 -8.67 7.13 5.13
C LEU A 81 -7.99 7.32 6.48
N VAL A 82 -6.79 6.76 6.60
CA VAL A 82 -5.97 6.83 7.80
C VAL A 82 -4.91 7.89 7.59
N HIS A 83 -5.04 9.00 8.32
CA HIS A 83 -4.08 10.09 8.26
C HIS A 83 -2.75 9.68 8.90
N LEU A 84 -1.64 9.93 8.21
CA LEU A 84 -0.29 9.63 8.68
C LEU A 84 0.45 10.96 8.91
N PRO A 85 0.38 11.52 10.14
CA PRO A 85 1.00 12.80 10.44
C PRO A 85 2.53 12.69 10.46
N ARG A 86 3.20 13.81 10.20
CA ARG A 86 4.65 13.92 10.38
C ARG A 86 5.00 13.76 11.84
N LEU A 87 6.09 13.06 12.10
CA LEU A 87 6.62 12.91 13.46
C LEU A 87 7.46 14.13 13.83
N GLU A 88 7.71 14.27 15.13
CA GLU A 88 8.57 15.30 15.69
C GLU A 88 9.95 15.29 15.01
N GLY A 89 10.49 16.49 14.75
CA GLY A 89 11.76 16.66 14.06
C GLY A 89 11.71 16.55 12.53
N TRP A 90 10.55 16.30 11.93
CA TRP A 90 10.42 16.33 10.46
C TRP A 90 10.76 17.71 9.89
N GLY A 91 11.73 17.75 8.97
CA GLY A 91 12.14 18.97 8.27
C GLY A 91 13.21 19.80 9.00
N LEU A 92 13.63 19.41 10.21
CA LEU A 92 14.73 20.08 10.91
C LEU A 92 16.10 19.75 10.31
N ALA A 93 16.25 18.57 9.74
CA ALA A 93 17.47 18.12 9.07
C ALA A 93 17.14 17.46 7.72
N PRO A 94 18.07 17.49 6.74
CA PRO A 94 17.91 16.77 5.49
C PRO A 94 17.74 15.25 5.72
N PRO A 95 16.86 14.56 4.97
CA PRO A 95 16.70 13.12 5.10
C PRO A 95 17.99 12.38 4.73
N VAL A 96 18.46 11.51 5.63
CA VAL A 96 19.59 10.62 5.37
C VAL A 96 19.11 9.20 5.04
N LYS A 97 19.88 8.47 4.23
CA LYS A 97 19.57 7.07 3.90
C LYS A 97 19.58 6.23 5.17
N ASN A 98 18.52 5.43 5.39
CA ASN A 98 18.29 4.65 6.61
C ASN A 98 18.18 5.49 7.90
N GLY A 99 17.91 6.79 7.77
CA GLY A 99 17.56 7.64 8.91
C GLY A 99 16.14 7.37 9.43
N PRO A 100 15.76 8.02 10.54
CA PRO A 100 14.44 7.86 11.13
C PRO A 100 13.33 8.23 10.14
N ALA A 101 12.26 7.44 10.12
CA ALA A 101 11.15 7.58 9.19
C ALA A 101 10.12 8.64 9.66
N LEU A 102 10.58 9.88 9.79
CA LEU A 102 9.80 10.97 10.40
C LEU A 102 8.68 11.53 9.50
N SER A 103 8.55 11.06 8.26
CA SER A 103 7.50 11.51 7.32
C SER A 103 6.10 10.99 7.64
N GLY A 104 5.95 10.13 8.65
CA GLY A 104 4.66 9.60 9.11
C GLY A 104 4.25 8.24 8.52
N TYR A 105 4.83 7.84 7.39
CA TYR A 105 4.59 6.52 6.76
C TYR A 105 5.68 5.49 7.05
N GLY A 106 6.51 5.72 8.07
CA GLY A 106 7.39 4.68 8.60
C GLY A 106 6.59 3.53 9.22
N ALA A 107 7.19 2.35 9.33
CA ALA A 107 6.48 1.15 9.76
C ALA A 107 5.81 1.27 11.12
N GLU A 108 6.49 1.88 12.09
CA GLU A 108 5.95 2.10 13.44
C GLU A 108 4.76 3.06 13.44
N ALA A 109 4.91 4.23 12.79
CA ALA A 109 3.86 5.24 12.70
C ALA A 109 2.62 4.72 11.95
N MET A 110 2.85 3.97 10.87
CA MET A 110 1.77 3.35 10.10
C MET A 110 1.03 2.28 10.91
N ASN A 111 1.75 1.38 11.59
CA ASN A 111 1.13 0.38 12.46
C ASN A 111 0.30 1.02 13.57
N ALA A 112 0.84 2.03 14.26
CA ALA A 112 0.12 2.74 15.32
C ALA A 112 -1.17 3.37 14.79
N ALA A 113 -1.10 4.05 13.64
CA ALA A 113 -2.26 4.69 13.01
C ALA A 113 -3.32 3.68 12.55
N LEU A 114 -2.90 2.55 11.96
CA LEU A 114 -3.81 1.48 11.55
C LEU A 114 -4.49 0.81 12.75
N ILE A 115 -3.75 0.50 13.82
CA ILE A 115 -4.29 -0.07 15.04
C ILE A 115 -5.34 0.87 15.64
N ALA A 116 -5.02 2.15 15.78
CA ALA A 116 -5.93 3.15 16.33
C ALA A 116 -7.21 3.29 15.49
N SER A 117 -7.07 3.30 14.15
CA SER A 117 -8.22 3.47 13.24
C SER A 117 -9.11 2.23 13.20
N LEU A 118 -8.52 1.04 13.11
CA LEU A 118 -9.27 -0.21 13.08
C LEU A 118 -9.91 -0.52 14.44
N ALA A 119 -9.34 -0.07 15.56
CA ALA A 119 -9.91 -0.26 16.90
C ALA A 119 -11.30 0.38 17.06
N GLN A 120 -11.64 1.37 16.23
CA GLN A 120 -12.98 1.99 16.20
C GLN A 120 -14.05 1.09 15.59
N LEU A 121 -13.66 0.04 14.88
CA LEU A 121 -14.58 -0.89 14.23
C LEU A 121 -15.03 -2.01 15.19
N PRO A 122 -16.29 -2.48 15.06
CA PRO A 122 -16.75 -3.70 15.71
C PRO A 122 -15.77 -4.86 15.48
N LYS A 123 -15.58 -5.71 16.49
CA LYS A 123 -14.64 -6.84 16.43
C LYS A 123 -14.92 -7.77 15.24
N GLN A 124 -16.18 -7.91 14.87
CA GLN A 124 -16.66 -8.73 13.76
C GLN A 124 -16.12 -8.24 12.40
N LEU A 125 -15.85 -6.93 12.28
CA LEU A 125 -15.29 -6.34 11.06
C LEU A 125 -13.76 -6.33 11.04
N ARG A 126 -13.07 -6.84 12.07
CA ARG A 126 -11.60 -6.84 12.14
C ARG A 126 -11.03 -8.23 11.85
N GLN A 127 -11.26 -8.78 10.66
CA GLN A 127 -10.83 -10.14 10.31
C GLN A 127 -9.38 -10.17 9.80
N THR A 128 -9.16 -9.66 8.58
CA THR A 128 -7.81 -9.64 8.00
C THR A 128 -7.53 -8.31 7.33
N LEU A 129 -6.27 -7.88 7.35
CA LEU A 129 -5.77 -6.77 6.55
C LEU A 129 -4.69 -7.31 5.62
N THR A 130 -4.86 -7.06 4.32
CA THR A 130 -3.86 -7.36 3.30
C THR A 130 -3.25 -6.07 2.79
N TRP A 131 -1.95 -6.09 2.53
CA TRP A 131 -1.21 -4.94 2.03
C TRP A 131 -0.19 -5.41 0.99
N ASP A 132 0.32 -4.49 0.18
CA ASP A 132 1.47 -4.80 -0.67
C ASP A 132 2.74 -5.02 0.18
N ARG A 133 3.84 -5.48 -0.44
CA ARG A 133 5.10 -5.74 0.28
C ARG A 133 5.95 -4.47 0.44
N GLY A 134 5.32 -3.31 0.60
CA GLY A 134 6.01 -2.07 0.88
C GLY A 134 6.74 -2.07 2.23
N LYS A 135 7.72 -1.18 2.38
CA LYS A 135 8.56 -1.08 3.59
C LYS A 135 7.81 -0.50 4.79
N GLU A 136 6.71 0.18 4.53
CA GLU A 136 5.81 0.79 5.51
C GLU A 136 5.09 -0.25 6.38
N LEU A 137 5.17 -1.55 6.05
CA LEU A 137 4.73 -2.63 6.94
C LEU A 137 5.87 -3.54 7.38
N ALA A 138 7.14 -3.12 7.28
CA ALA A 138 8.25 -3.98 7.68
C ALA A 138 8.20 -4.42 9.17
N ALA A 139 7.50 -3.67 10.03
CA ALA A 139 7.38 -3.93 11.47
C ALA A 139 6.01 -4.50 11.87
N HIS A 140 5.26 -5.13 10.96
CA HIS A 140 3.89 -5.64 11.20
C HIS A 140 3.80 -6.93 12.06
N ALA A 141 4.94 -7.50 12.47
CA ALA A 141 5.04 -8.76 13.21
C ALA A 141 4.94 -8.56 14.73
#